data_AF-A0A1V9XH66-F1
#
_entry.id   AF-A0A1V9XH66-F1
#
_cell.length_a   1.000
_cell.length_b   1.000
_cell.length_c   1.000
_cell.angle_alpha   90.00
_cell.angle_beta   90.00
_cell.angle_gamma   90.00
#
_symmetry.space_group_name_H-M   'P 1'
#
loop_
_entity.id
_entity.type
_entity.pdbx_description
1 polymer ?
#
loop_
_entity_poly.entity_id
_entity_poly.type
_entity_poly.pdbx_seq_one_letter_code
_entity_poly.pdbx_strand_id
1 'polypeptide(L)'
;MIGSALRGVAGSAVARPHQLQLAGHLMVQKRHSGGSWYYRDIPPPVEPHIGRGIMCAMWAWITYHCLTDYGHLFGHFPIQDPSTFTDEELGVIRDV
;
A
#
# COMPACT_ATOMS: atom_id res chain seq x y z
N MET A 1 -20.61 -22.75 -75.37
CA MET A 1 -21.63 -22.88 -74.31
C MET A 1 -20.87 -23.11 -73.00
N ILE A 2 -20.26 -22.09 -72.39
CA ILE A 2 -20.86 -21.07 -71.50
C ILE A 2 -21.73 -21.71 -70.41
N GLY A 3 -21.17 -21.78 -69.20
CA GLY A 3 -21.83 -22.25 -67.98
C GLY A 3 -21.22 -21.58 -66.75
N SER A 4 -21.56 -20.30 -66.57
CA SER A 4 -21.58 -19.53 -65.31
C SER A 4 -22.44 -20.28 -64.24
N ALA A 5 -22.31 -20.14 -62.92
CA ALA A 5 -21.98 -18.96 -62.12
C ALA A 5 -21.64 -19.36 -60.66
N LEU A 6 -20.68 -18.64 -60.09
CA LEU A 6 -20.71 -17.98 -58.77
C LEU A 6 -21.10 -18.80 -57.53
N ARG A 7 -20.08 -19.30 -56.81
CA ARG A 7 -20.20 -19.66 -55.40
C ARG A 7 -19.82 -18.43 -54.55
N GLY A 8 -20.82 -17.67 -54.11
CA GLY A 8 -20.64 -16.52 -53.25
C GLY A 8 -20.18 -16.95 -51.85
N VAL A 9 -18.95 -16.61 -51.48
CA VAL A 9 -18.50 -16.67 -50.09
C VAL A 9 -18.63 -15.26 -49.53
N ALA A 10 -19.74 -15.01 -48.82
CA ALA A 10 -19.90 -13.81 -48.01
C ALA A 10 -19.00 -13.95 -46.78
N GLY A 11 -17.74 -13.52 -46.91
CA GLY A 11 -16.87 -13.30 -45.76
C GLY A 11 -17.39 -12.08 -45.01
N SER A 12 -17.91 -12.28 -43.79
CA SER A 12 -18.30 -11.19 -42.90
C SER A 12 -17.10 -10.26 -42.67
N ALA A 13 -17.22 -9.02 -43.13
CA ALA A 13 -16.25 -7.97 -42.84
C ALA A 13 -16.37 -7.56 -41.36
N VAL A 14 -15.72 -8.31 -40.47
CA VAL A 14 -15.45 -7.86 -39.11
C VAL A 14 -14.55 -6.63 -39.22
N ALA A 15 -15.09 -5.48 -38.82
CA ALA A 15 -14.39 -4.22 -38.76
C ALA A 15 -13.06 -4.41 -38.02
N ARG A 16 -11.94 -4.23 -38.74
CA ARG A 16 -10.60 -4.27 -38.15
C ARG A 16 -10.48 -3.06 -37.23
N PRO A 17 -10.21 -3.22 -35.92
CA PRO A 17 -9.90 -2.08 -35.08
C PRO A 17 -8.64 -1.41 -35.65
N HIS A 18 -8.70 -0.09 -35.82
CA HIS A 18 -7.57 0.70 -36.29
C HIS A 18 -6.38 0.48 -35.33
N GLN A 19 -5.40 -0.30 -35.76
CA GLN A 19 -4.15 -0.42 -35.03
C GLN A 19 -3.32 0.79 -35.42
N LEU A 20 -3.18 1.72 -34.48
CA LEU A 20 -2.33 2.91 -34.63
C LEU A 20 -0.88 2.42 -34.68
N GLN A 21 -0.40 2.16 -35.90
CA GLN A 21 0.97 1.73 -36.17
C GLN A 21 1.89 2.96 -36.15
N LEU A 22 2.47 3.26 -35.00
CA LEU A 22 3.62 4.16 -34.95
C LEU A 22 4.90 3.34 -35.17
N ALA A 23 5.57 3.57 -36.29
CA ALA A 23 6.90 3.02 -36.61
C ALA A 23 7.00 1.46 -36.65
N GLY A 24 6.07 0.79 -37.33
CA GLY A 24 6.26 -0.60 -37.78
C GLY A 24 6.17 -1.70 -36.71
N HIS A 25 5.93 -1.34 -35.43
CA HIS A 25 5.66 -2.31 -34.39
C HIS A 25 4.17 -2.33 -34.05
N LEU A 26 3.52 -3.49 -34.17
CA LEU A 26 2.13 -3.67 -33.75
C LEU A 26 2.08 -3.59 -32.22
N MET A 27 1.68 -2.44 -31.69
CA MET A 27 1.49 -2.27 -30.24
C MET A 27 0.15 -2.90 -29.83
N VAL A 28 0.18 -4.19 -29.52
CA VAL A 28 -0.97 -4.86 -28.88
C VAL A 28 -1.04 -4.38 -27.43
N GLN A 29 -2.11 -3.67 -27.08
CA GLN A 29 -2.35 -3.23 -25.71
C GLN A 29 -2.39 -4.45 -24.78
N LYS A 30 -1.39 -4.60 -23.89
CA LYS A 30 -1.40 -5.58 -22.82
C LYS A 30 -2.54 -5.23 -21.86
N ARG A 31 -3.61 -6.02 -21.87
CA ARG A 31 -4.74 -5.83 -20.94
C ARG A 31 -4.37 -6.45 -19.59
N HIS A 32 -4.29 -5.64 -18.55
CA HIS A 32 -4.10 -6.09 -17.15
C HIS A 32 -5.41 -6.62 -16.53
N SER A 33 -6.26 -7.30 -17.32
CA SER A 33 -7.63 -7.65 -16.93
C SER A 33 -7.83 -9.13 -16.58
N GLY A 34 -6.75 -9.92 -16.46
CA GLY A 34 -6.82 -11.33 -16.11
C GLY A 34 -5.80 -11.66 -15.03
N GLY A 35 -6.21 -11.60 -13.76
CA GLY A 35 -5.43 -12.11 -12.64
C GLY A 35 -5.51 -13.64 -12.59
N SER A 36 -4.46 -14.28 -12.09
CA SER A 36 -4.49 -15.72 -11.84
C SER A 36 -5.53 -16.04 -10.76
N TRP A 37 -6.40 -17.02 -11.00
CA TRP A 37 -7.50 -17.38 -10.11
C TRP A 37 -7.21 -18.74 -9.48
N TYR A 38 -7.36 -18.83 -8.16
CA TYR A 38 -7.11 -20.04 -7.39
C TYR A 38 -8.37 -20.36 -6.58
N TYR A 39 -8.91 -21.59 -6.71
CA TYR A 39 -10.07 -22.04 -5.93
C TYR A 39 -9.64 -23.17 -5.00
N ARG A 40 -9.76 -22.94 -3.69
CA ARG A 40 -9.34 -23.87 -2.63
C ARG A 40 -7.88 -24.34 -2.75
N ASP A 41 -7.05 -23.53 -3.40
CA ASP A 41 -5.62 -23.78 -3.59
C ASP A 41 -4.80 -22.59 -3.08
N ILE A 42 -3.54 -22.84 -2.75
CA ILE A 42 -2.63 -21.84 -2.22
C ILE A 42 -2.01 -21.09 -3.41
N PRO A 43 -2.13 -19.76 -3.50
CA PRO A 43 -1.49 -19.00 -4.56
C PRO A 43 0.05 -19.15 -4.46
N PRO A 44 0.78 -19.08 -5.58
CA PRO A 44 2.23 -19.15 -5.56
C PRO A 44 2.79 -18.04 -4.68
N PRO A 45 3.87 -18.32 -3.92
CA PRO A 45 4.45 -17.32 -3.04
C PRO A 45 4.94 -16.14 -3.86
N VAL A 46 4.35 -14.97 -3.62
CA VAL A 46 4.88 -13.69 -4.10
C VAL A 46 5.86 -13.17 -3.07
N GLU A 47 7.05 -12.75 -3.48
CA GLU A 47 8.01 -12.16 -2.56
C GLU A 47 7.58 -10.73 -2.23
N PRO A 48 7.10 -10.44 -1.00
CA PRO A 48 6.52 -9.15 -0.67
C PRO A 48 7.62 -8.18 -0.23
N HIS A 49 8.60 -7.90 -1.10
CA HIS A 49 9.77 -7.08 -0.75
C HIS A 49 9.37 -5.72 -0.17
N ILE A 50 8.35 -5.07 -0.75
CA ILE A 50 7.85 -3.76 -0.29
C ILE A 50 7.23 -3.89 1.11
N GLY A 51 6.36 -4.89 1.33
CA GLY A 51 5.72 -5.11 2.63
C GLY A 51 6.75 -5.39 3.73
N ARG A 52 7.78 -6.18 3.42
CA ARG A 52 8.87 -6.49 4.34
C ARG A 52 9.74 -5.26 4.65
N GLY A 53 9.99 -4.42 3.64
CA GLY A 53 10.72 -3.16 3.80
C GLY A 53 9.97 -2.15 4.67
N ILE A 54 8.66 -1.98 4.47
CA ILE A 54 7.82 -1.09 5.29
C ILE A 54 7.78 -1.58 6.74
N MET A 55 7.60 -2.89 6.96
CA MET A 55 7.61 -3.46 8.30
C MET A 55 8.96 -3.23 9.01
N CYS A 56 10.07 -3.42 8.30
CA CYS A 56 11.41 -3.14 8.83
C CYS A 56 11.57 -1.66 9.20
N ALA A 57 11.19 -0.75 8.30
CA ALA A 57 11.29 0.69 8.51
C ALA A 57 10.44 1.17 9.70
N MET A 58 9.22 0.64 9.86
CA MET A 58 8.34 0.95 10.99
C MET A 58 8.99 0.56 12.33
N TRP A 59 9.53 -0.67 12.42
CA TRP A 59 10.17 -1.13 13.67
C TRP A 59 11.49 -0.42 13.94
N ALA A 60 12.29 -0.14 12.91
CA ALA A 60 13.49 0.67 13.04
C ALA A 60 13.17 2.08 13.58
N TRP A 61 12.09 2.70 13.08
CA TRP A 61 11.63 4.00 13.56
C TRP A 61 11.21 3.97 15.03
N ILE A 62 10.38 3.00 15.42
CA ILE A 62 9.91 2.86 16.82
C ILE A 62 11.10 2.68 17.76
N THR A 63 11.98 1.72 17.45
CA THR A 63 13.16 1.42 18.30
C THR A 63 14.12 2.61 18.39
N TYR A 64 14.35 3.32 17.29
CA TYR A 64 15.15 4.55 17.29
C TYR A 64 14.58 5.62 18.22
N HIS A 65 13.26 5.86 18.18
CA HIS A 65 12.62 6.85 19.03
C HIS A 65 12.55 6.43 20.50
N CYS A 66 12.38 5.13 20.78
CA CYS A 66 12.45 4.64 22.15
C CYS A 66 13.84 4.87 22.80
N LEU A 67 14.93 4.83 22.02
CA LEU A 67 16.29 5.04 22.51
C LEU A 67 16.70 6.51 22.58
N THR A 68 16.30 7.30 21.59
CA THR A 68 16.71 8.72 21.49
C THR A 68 15.79 9.67 22.24
N ASP A 69 14.50 9.35 22.30
CA ASP A 69 13.46 10.17 22.93
C ASP A 69 12.57 9.31 23.85
N TYR A 70 13.18 8.79 24.91
CA TYR A 70 12.48 8.00 25.92
C TYR A 70 11.49 8.82 26.77
N GLY A 71 11.56 10.16 26.70
CA GLY A 71 10.72 11.06 27.49
C GLY A 71 9.22 10.92 27.18
N HIS A 72 8.87 10.53 25.95
CA HIS A 72 7.49 10.24 25.57
C HIS A 72 6.92 8.98 26.23
N LEU A 73 7.78 8.04 26.63
CA LEU A 73 7.37 6.80 27.30
C LEU A 73 7.28 6.96 28.81
N PHE A 74 8.25 7.65 29.42
CA PHE A 74 8.38 7.74 30.88
C PHE A 74 7.95 9.09 31.47
N GLY A 75 7.64 10.07 30.62
CA GLY A 75 7.40 11.45 31.03
C GLY A 75 8.70 12.27 31.04
N HIS A 76 8.62 13.52 30.59
CA HIS A 76 9.77 14.42 30.56
C HIS A 76 10.13 14.99 31.94
N PHE A 77 9.14 15.15 32.82
CA PHE A 77 9.30 15.83 34.08
C PHE A 77 9.05 14.87 35.25
N PRO A 78 9.88 14.92 36.30
CA PRO A 78 9.63 14.15 37.51
C PRO A 78 8.35 14.66 38.18
N ILE A 79 7.47 13.73 38.52
CA ILE A 79 6.29 14.03 39.33
C ILE A 79 6.76 14.34 40.76
N GLN A 80 6.54 15.56 41.22
CA GLN A 80 6.81 15.96 42.60
C GLN A 80 5.75 15.34 43.52
N ASP A 81 6.18 14.82 44.66
CA ASP A 81 5.25 14.30 45.67
C ASP A 81 4.52 15.48 46.33
N PRO A 82 3.17 15.52 46.30
CA PRO A 82 2.39 16.62 46.86
C PRO A 82 2.61 16.84 48.37
N SER A 83 3.10 15.83 49.10
CA SER A 83 3.39 15.94 50.53
C SER A 83 4.72 16.63 50.85
N THR A 84 5.56 16.89 49.84
CA THR A 84 6.86 17.56 50.02
C THR A 84 6.77 19.08 50.03
N PHE A 85 5.63 19.65 49.63
CA PHE A 85 5.42 21.09 49.71
C PHE A 85 5.17 21.51 51.16
N THR A 86 5.79 22.62 51.58
CA THR A 86 5.62 23.11 52.96
C THR A 86 4.31 23.87 53.10
N ASP A 87 3.77 23.91 54.32
CA ASP A 87 2.50 24.57 54.62
C ASP A 87 2.53 26.07 54.27
N GLU A 88 3.71 26.70 54.34
CA GLU A 88 3.91 28.11 53.98
C GLU A 88 3.76 28.36 52.47
N GLU A 89 4.29 27.48 51.63
CA GLU A 89 4.16 27.56 50.16
C GLU A 89 2.73 27.24 49.70
N LEU A 90 2.02 26.38 50.43
CA LEU A 90 0.60 26.08 50.19
C LEU A 90 -0.35 27.14 50.76
N GLY A 91 0.16 28.11 51.53
CA GLY A 91 -0.66 29.14 52.18
C GLY A 91 -1.63 28.56 53.21
N VAL A 92 -1.33 27.40 53.78
CA VAL A 92 -2.14 26.80 54.85
C VAL A 92 -1.82 27.54 56.14
N ILE A 93 -2.75 28.40 56.53
CA ILE A 93 -2.69 29.06 57.84
C ILE A 93 -3.08 28.00 58.86
N ARG A 94 -2.18 27.73 59.81
CA ARG A 94 -2.49 26.86 60.95
C ARG A 94 -3.42 27.65 61.87
N ASP A 95 -4.69 27.25 61.93
CA ASP A 95 -5.66 27.81 62.88
C ASP A 95 -5.18 27.46 64.30
N VAL A 96 -4.70 28.48 65.03
CA VAL A 96 -4.39 28.42 66.47
C VAL A 96 -5.66 28.66 67.27
#